data_AF-X0U0H0-F1
#
_entry.id   AF-X0U0H0-F1
#
_cell.length_a   1.000
_cell.length_b   1.000
_cell.length_c   1.000
_cell.angle_alpha   90.00
_cell.angle_beta   90.00
_cell.angle_gamma   90.00
#
_symmetry.space_group_name_H-M   'P 1'
#
loop_
_entity.id
_entity.type
_entity.pdbx_description
1 polymer ?
#
loop_
_entity_poly.entity_id
_entity_poly.type
_entity_poly.pdbx_seq_one_letter_code
_entity_poly.pdbx_strand_id
1 'polypeptide(L)'
;FEGTALKYMHMDSYEVTSYDVACTVWTPDFVDEFGKRRDYDMTAYLPVLFGYTVHDKEITERFLYDFKKTRSDLIIEYHYIRAREILNGYGLGLCSESGGPGPPLHNCVVEALRAVGVLDIARGELWNKHTTRMVKEIACAAHIYGKKIVDMEAFTSWRHWQDGPFEYKPLADLAMCSGTNRFTFHTFPHNPPEAGLPGWAYHAGTHMGPTRVW
;
A
#
# COMPACT_ATOMS: atom_id res chain seq x y z
N PHE A 1 18.37 0.23 16.79
CA PHE A 1 18.60 1.52 16.11
C PHE A 1 18.20 2.74 16.96
N GLU A 2 17.95 2.58 18.25
CA GLU A 2 17.34 3.62 19.10
C GLU A 2 18.14 4.94 19.18
N GLY A 3 19.47 4.89 19.08
CA GLY A 3 20.35 6.08 19.06
C GLY A 3 20.70 6.63 17.68
N THR A 4 20.11 6.12 16.59
CA THR A 4 20.47 6.52 15.22
C THR A 4 19.42 7.44 14.58
N ALA A 5 19.78 8.09 13.47
CA ALA A 5 18.83 8.85 12.65
C ALA A 5 17.82 7.96 11.90
N LEU A 6 18.11 6.66 11.73
CA LEU A 6 17.19 5.72 11.11
C LEU A 6 16.10 5.34 12.12
N LYS A 7 14.86 5.73 11.83
CA LYS A 7 13.70 5.51 12.71
C LYS A 7 12.60 4.67 12.07
N TYR A 8 12.55 4.61 10.76
CA TYR A 8 11.48 3.94 10.04
C TYR A 8 12.04 3.12 8.88
N MET A 9 11.41 1.97 8.64
CA MET A 9 11.53 1.26 7.36
C MET A 9 10.24 1.48 6.59
N HIS A 10 10.39 1.71 5.29
CA HIS A 10 9.27 1.88 4.39
C HIS A 10 9.06 0.60 3.56
N MET A 11 7.81 0.13 3.50
CA MET A 11 7.36 -0.84 2.51
C MET A 11 6.38 -0.13 1.58
N ASP A 12 6.70 -0.13 0.30
CA ASP A 12 5.92 0.58 -0.71
C ASP A 12 4.55 -0.10 -0.97
N SER A 13 3.79 0.48 -1.89
CA SER A 13 2.58 -0.06 -2.49
C SER A 13 2.77 -1.53 -2.95
N TYR A 14 1.77 -2.38 -2.69
CA TYR A 14 1.84 -3.81 -3.02
C TYR A 14 1.53 -4.04 -4.51
N GLU A 15 2.60 -4.16 -5.29
CA GLU A 15 2.55 -4.37 -6.75
C GLU A 15 3.04 -5.76 -7.17
N VAL A 16 3.05 -6.73 -6.25
CA VAL A 16 3.36 -8.12 -6.59
C VAL A 16 2.16 -8.72 -7.34
N THR A 17 2.03 -8.31 -8.61
CA THR A 17 1.10 -8.84 -9.60
C THR A 17 1.93 -9.29 -10.80
N SER A 18 1.88 -10.58 -11.15
CA SER A 18 2.39 -10.99 -12.45
C SER A 18 1.42 -10.48 -13.53
N TYR A 19 1.97 -9.84 -14.57
CA TYR A 19 1.22 -9.47 -15.78
C TYR A 19 0.55 -10.68 -16.44
N ASP A 20 1.01 -11.89 -16.13
CA ASP A 20 0.35 -13.14 -16.48
C ASP A 20 -0.64 -13.60 -15.39
N VAL A 21 -1.87 -13.70 -15.87
CA VAL A 21 -3.05 -14.40 -15.36
C VAL A 21 -2.69 -15.57 -14.41
N ALA A 22 -3.32 -15.58 -13.22
CA ALA A 22 -3.28 -16.66 -12.22
C ALA A 22 -2.09 -16.69 -11.24
N CYS A 23 -1.66 -15.54 -10.70
CA CYS A 23 -0.92 -15.54 -9.44
C CYS A 23 -1.87 -15.89 -8.27
N THR A 24 -2.15 -17.19 -8.13
CA THR A 24 -2.63 -17.75 -6.87
C THR A 24 -1.48 -17.60 -5.89
N VAL A 25 -1.40 -16.47 -5.17
CA VAL A 25 -0.50 -16.35 -4.02
C VAL A 25 -0.80 -17.54 -3.11
N TRP A 26 0.12 -18.49 -3.12
CA TRP A 26 0.01 -19.79 -2.47
C TRP A 26 1.26 -20.01 -1.64
N THR A 27 1.12 -20.76 -0.57
CA THR A 27 2.21 -21.18 0.30
C THR A 27 2.01 -22.67 0.63
N PRO A 28 3.07 -23.46 0.88
CA PRO A 28 2.93 -24.88 1.21
C PRO A 28 1.89 -25.16 2.31
N ASP A 29 1.82 -24.29 3.31
CA ASP A 29 0.91 -24.46 4.47
C ASP A 29 -0.50 -23.89 4.22
N PHE A 30 -0.84 -23.47 2.99
CA PHE A 30 -2.11 -22.75 2.73
C PHE A 30 -3.34 -23.60 3.04
N VAL A 31 -3.33 -24.90 2.73
CA VAL A 31 -4.46 -25.82 3.02
C VAL A 31 -4.70 -25.90 4.52
N ASP A 32 -3.63 -26.05 5.30
CA ASP A 32 -3.72 -26.12 6.76
C ASP A 32 -4.20 -24.80 7.36
N GLU A 33 -3.65 -23.68 6.89
CA GLU A 33 -4.09 -22.34 7.31
C GLU A 33 -5.55 -22.06 6.94
N PHE A 34 -5.99 -22.53 5.77
CA PHE A 34 -7.39 -22.42 5.36
C PHE A 34 -8.29 -23.21 6.31
N GLY A 35 -7.97 -24.49 6.55
CA GLY A 35 -8.75 -25.35 7.44
C GLY A 35 -8.88 -24.75 8.84
N LYS A 36 -7.77 -24.28 9.43
CA LYS A 36 -7.77 -23.63 10.76
C LYS A 36 -8.67 -22.39 10.83
N ARG A 37 -8.83 -21.66 9.73
CA ARG A 37 -9.47 -20.34 9.70
C ARG A 37 -10.91 -20.35 9.20
N ARG A 38 -11.25 -21.31 8.35
CA ARG A 38 -12.54 -21.40 7.65
C ARG A 38 -13.37 -22.59 8.12
N ASP A 39 -12.77 -23.50 8.89
CA ASP A 39 -13.43 -24.65 9.52
C ASP A 39 -13.95 -25.71 8.52
N TYR A 40 -13.28 -25.86 7.38
CA TYR A 40 -13.49 -26.96 6.43
C TYR A 40 -12.26 -27.22 5.55
N ASP A 41 -12.17 -28.42 4.97
CA ASP A 41 -11.11 -28.80 4.02
C ASP A 41 -11.40 -28.23 2.62
N MET A 42 -10.46 -27.43 2.11
CA MET A 42 -10.57 -26.85 0.77
C MET A 42 -10.22 -27.81 -0.36
N THR A 43 -9.67 -29.00 -0.10
CA THR A 43 -9.10 -29.88 -1.11
C THR A 43 -10.12 -30.27 -2.20
N ALA A 44 -11.38 -30.53 -1.81
CA ALA A 44 -12.47 -30.84 -2.75
C ALA A 44 -12.85 -29.65 -3.66
N TYR A 45 -12.47 -28.42 -3.30
CA TYR A 45 -12.81 -27.18 -3.99
C TYR A 45 -11.64 -26.62 -4.82
N LEU A 46 -10.47 -27.25 -4.80
CA LEU A 46 -9.31 -26.82 -5.61
C LEU A 46 -9.62 -26.62 -7.11
N PRO A 47 -10.50 -27.42 -7.77
CA PRO A 47 -10.89 -27.16 -9.16
C PRO A 47 -11.46 -25.76 -9.40
N VAL A 48 -12.07 -25.13 -8.39
CA VAL A 48 -12.61 -23.76 -8.49
C VAL A 48 -11.54 -22.74 -8.85
N LEU A 49 -10.29 -22.95 -8.39
CA LEU A 49 -9.17 -22.07 -8.70
C LEU A 49 -8.78 -22.08 -10.20
N PHE A 50 -9.21 -23.11 -10.93
CA PHE A 50 -9.01 -23.26 -12.37
C PHE A 50 -10.27 -22.91 -13.19
N GLY A 51 -11.28 -22.30 -12.55
CA GLY A 51 -12.50 -21.85 -13.21
C GLY A 51 -13.62 -22.90 -13.32
N TYR A 52 -13.49 -24.05 -12.66
CA TYR A 52 -14.55 -25.04 -12.59
C TYR A 52 -15.60 -24.69 -11.54
N THR A 53 -16.87 -24.99 -11.82
CA THR A 53 -17.93 -24.93 -10.82
C THR A 53 -17.94 -26.23 -10.02
N VAL A 54 -17.91 -26.13 -8.69
CA VAL A 54 -18.05 -27.27 -7.78
C VAL A 54 -19.40 -27.15 -7.09
N HIS A 55 -20.21 -28.22 -7.15
CA HIS A 55 -21.64 -28.26 -6.78
C HIS A 55 -22.53 -27.31 -7.57
N ASP A 56 -22.45 -26.01 -7.30
CA ASP A 56 -23.22 -24.96 -7.93
C ASP A 56 -22.47 -23.61 -7.85
N LYS A 57 -23.06 -22.58 -8.46
CA LYS A 57 -22.47 -21.25 -8.53
C LYS A 57 -22.34 -20.59 -7.15
N GLU A 58 -23.32 -20.76 -6.28
CA GLU A 58 -23.34 -20.11 -4.96
C GLU A 58 -22.22 -20.68 -4.09
N ILE A 59 -22.10 -22.01 -4.03
CA ILE A 59 -21.03 -22.70 -3.29
C ILE A 59 -19.66 -22.32 -3.85
N THR A 60 -19.52 -22.25 -5.17
CA THR A 60 -18.29 -21.83 -5.85
C THR A 60 -17.89 -20.40 -5.46
N GLU A 61 -18.83 -19.46 -5.44
CA GLU A 61 -18.58 -18.06 -5.06
C GLU A 61 -18.22 -17.91 -3.57
N ARG A 62 -18.88 -18.68 -2.69
CA ARG A 62 -18.56 -18.69 -1.25
C ARG A 62 -17.15 -19.24 -0.98
N PHE A 63 -16.77 -20.33 -1.65
CA PHE A 63 -15.41 -20.85 -1.57
C PHE A 63 -14.37 -19.81 -2.05
N LEU A 64 -14.62 -19.15 -3.18
CA LEU A 64 -13.73 -18.10 -3.69
C LEU A 64 -13.60 -16.92 -2.72
N TYR A 65 -14.67 -16.56 -2.02
CA TYR A 65 -14.63 -15.55 -0.96
C TYR A 65 -13.71 -15.99 0.18
N ASP A 66 -13.91 -17.20 0.72
CA ASP A 66 -13.09 -17.73 1.82
C ASP A 66 -11.62 -17.87 1.42
N PHE A 67 -11.37 -18.31 0.18
CA PHE A 67 -10.02 -18.40 -0.39
C PHE A 67 -9.33 -17.03 -0.44
N LYS A 68 -10.01 -16.02 -0.98
CA LYS A 68 -9.49 -14.64 -1.04
C LYS A 68 -9.26 -14.06 0.36
N LYS A 69 -10.18 -14.33 1.29
CA LYS A 69 -10.08 -13.88 2.69
C LYS A 69 -8.88 -14.54 3.39
N THR A 70 -8.68 -15.85 3.23
CA THR A 70 -7.52 -16.55 3.81
C THR A 70 -6.22 -16.01 3.24
N ARG A 71 -6.13 -15.79 1.91
CA ARG A 71 -4.95 -15.16 1.29
C ARG A 71 -4.67 -13.77 1.87
N SER A 72 -5.70 -12.94 2.01
CA SER A 72 -5.58 -11.61 2.64
C SER A 72 -5.08 -11.73 4.09
N ASP A 73 -5.68 -12.62 4.88
CA ASP A 73 -5.30 -12.83 6.29
C ASP A 73 -3.82 -13.21 6.41
N LEU A 74 -3.34 -14.11 5.56
CA LEU A 74 -1.95 -14.56 5.56
C LEU A 74 -0.97 -13.46 5.17
N ILE A 75 -1.26 -12.66 4.15
CA ILE A 75 -0.40 -11.53 3.79
C ILE A 75 -0.35 -10.52 4.95
N ILE A 76 -1.49 -10.18 5.53
CA ILE A 76 -1.52 -9.22 6.65
C ILE A 76 -0.68 -9.72 7.84
N GLU A 77 -0.83 -10.98 8.20
CA GLU A 77 -0.18 -11.56 9.37
C GLU A 77 1.31 -11.84 9.17
N TYR A 78 1.66 -12.50 8.06
CA TYR A 78 3.02 -12.96 7.83
C TYR A 78 3.90 -11.94 7.08
N HIS A 79 3.30 -10.94 6.43
CA HIS A 79 4.04 -9.85 5.79
C HIS A 79 4.04 -8.59 6.67
N TYR A 80 2.90 -7.96 6.90
CA TYR A 80 2.85 -6.65 7.57
C TYR A 80 3.00 -6.72 9.09
N ILE A 81 2.24 -7.59 9.77
CA ILE A 81 2.36 -7.74 11.23
C ILE A 81 3.75 -8.26 11.58
N ARG A 82 4.21 -9.33 10.93
CA ARG A 82 5.54 -9.89 11.20
C ARG A 82 6.67 -8.91 10.91
N ALA A 83 6.62 -8.15 9.80
CA ALA A 83 7.63 -7.11 9.53
C ALA A 83 7.64 -6.04 10.63
N ARG A 84 6.45 -5.58 11.04
CA ARG A 84 6.31 -4.62 12.14
C ARG A 84 6.86 -5.14 13.46
N GLU A 85 6.60 -6.40 13.82
CA GLU A 85 7.13 -7.03 15.04
C GLU A 85 8.65 -7.05 15.03
N ILE A 86 9.25 -7.49 13.91
CA ILE A 86 10.70 -7.54 13.75
C ILE A 86 11.29 -6.13 13.88
N LEU A 87 10.74 -5.15 13.15
CA LEU A 87 11.24 -3.77 13.15
C LEU A 87 11.14 -3.12 14.53
N ASN A 88 10.00 -3.28 15.21
CA ASN A 88 9.82 -2.73 16.55
C ASN A 88 10.80 -3.34 17.56
N GLY A 89 11.15 -4.63 17.41
CA GLY A 89 12.21 -5.27 18.20
C GLY A 89 13.59 -4.61 18.07
N TYR A 90 13.83 -3.87 16.98
CA TYR A 90 15.05 -3.08 16.77
C TYR A 90 14.87 -1.57 17.04
N GLY A 91 13.70 -1.15 17.53
CA GLY A 91 13.36 0.26 17.75
C GLY A 91 13.09 1.03 16.46
N LEU A 92 12.66 0.35 15.40
CA LEU A 92 12.26 0.94 14.11
C LEU A 92 10.75 0.78 13.92
N GLY A 93 10.08 1.83 13.42
CA GLY A 93 8.67 1.75 13.02
C GLY A 93 8.50 1.29 11.58
N LEU A 94 7.40 0.61 11.29
CA LEU A 94 6.99 0.28 9.92
C LEU A 94 6.05 1.35 9.35
N CYS A 95 6.46 1.98 8.25
CA CYS A 95 5.62 2.85 7.42
C CYS A 95 5.29 2.15 6.11
N SER A 96 4.02 2.01 5.75
CA SER A 96 3.65 1.29 4.53
C SER A 96 2.38 1.79 3.88
N GLU A 97 2.32 1.65 2.56
CA GLU A 97 1.09 1.86 1.75
C GLU A 97 0.25 0.59 1.65
N SER A 98 0.87 -0.56 1.92
CA SER A 98 0.24 -1.87 1.92
C SER A 98 -0.51 -2.14 0.62
N GLY A 99 -1.84 -2.36 0.68
CA GLY A 99 -2.65 -2.68 -0.50
C GLY A 99 -3.05 -1.49 -1.38
N GLY A 100 -2.41 -0.32 -1.25
CA GLY A 100 -2.64 0.85 -2.10
C GLY A 100 -1.82 0.82 -3.39
N PRO A 101 -2.22 1.56 -4.44
CA PRO A 101 -3.49 2.30 -4.57
C PRO A 101 -4.72 1.44 -4.94
N GLY A 102 -4.59 0.11 -4.90
CA GLY A 102 -5.71 -0.82 -5.02
C GLY A 102 -6.42 -0.81 -6.40
N PRO A 103 -7.53 -1.57 -6.55
CA PRO A 103 -8.24 -1.66 -7.83
C PRO A 103 -8.90 -0.33 -8.25
N PRO A 104 -8.92 0.00 -9.56
CA PRO A 104 -8.52 -0.83 -10.68
C PRO A 104 -7.03 -0.74 -11.04
N LEU A 105 -6.23 0.09 -10.34
CA LEU A 105 -4.83 0.32 -10.71
C LEU A 105 -3.97 -0.91 -10.43
N HIS A 106 -4.12 -1.50 -9.24
CA HIS A 106 -3.46 -2.74 -8.85
C HIS A 106 -4.45 -3.72 -8.23
N ASN A 107 -4.31 -5.01 -8.56
CA ASN A 107 -5.13 -6.05 -7.94
C ASN A 107 -4.53 -6.46 -6.59
N CYS A 108 -4.71 -5.60 -5.59
CA CYS A 108 -4.17 -5.84 -4.25
C CYS A 108 -4.98 -6.93 -3.54
N VAL A 109 -4.26 -7.91 -2.99
CA VAL A 109 -4.84 -9.14 -2.46
C VAL A 109 -4.96 -9.12 -0.93
N VAL A 110 -5.37 -7.97 -0.38
CA VAL A 110 -5.53 -7.74 1.07
C VAL A 110 -6.82 -6.98 1.38
N GLU A 111 -7.37 -7.19 2.57
CA GLU A 111 -8.40 -6.33 3.14
C GLU A 111 -7.74 -4.99 3.52
N ALA A 112 -8.18 -3.93 2.87
CA ALA A 112 -7.45 -2.67 2.83
C ALA A 112 -7.31 -2.03 4.20
N LEU A 113 -8.37 -1.97 5.01
CA LEU A 113 -8.35 -1.26 6.29
C LEU A 113 -7.47 -1.96 7.32
N ARG A 114 -7.52 -3.30 7.41
CA ARG A 114 -6.67 -4.08 8.30
C ARG A 114 -5.22 -4.04 7.85
N ALA A 115 -4.95 -4.14 6.54
CA ALA A 115 -3.58 -4.10 6.03
C ALA A 115 -2.85 -2.82 6.43
N VAL A 116 -3.49 -1.65 6.31
CA VAL A 116 -2.88 -0.39 6.74
C VAL A 116 -3.02 -0.14 8.24
N GLY A 117 -4.07 -0.67 8.88
CA GLY A 117 -4.34 -0.51 10.30
C GLY A 117 -3.32 -1.21 11.21
N VAL A 118 -2.68 -2.27 10.73
CA VAL A 118 -1.68 -3.02 11.51
C VAL A 118 -0.30 -2.36 11.54
N LEU A 119 -0.03 -1.34 10.71
CA LEU A 119 1.26 -0.67 10.57
C LEU A 119 1.58 0.27 11.74
N ASP A 120 2.82 0.74 11.91
CA ASP A 120 3.10 1.83 12.88
C ASP A 120 2.71 3.19 12.31
N ILE A 121 2.95 3.40 11.01
CA ILE A 121 2.49 4.56 10.26
C ILE A 121 1.75 4.11 9.01
N ALA A 122 0.46 4.45 8.96
CA ALA A 122 -0.36 4.23 7.78
C ALA A 122 -0.07 5.32 6.74
N ARG A 123 0.35 4.89 5.54
CA ARG A 123 0.58 5.77 4.40
C ARG A 123 -0.41 5.43 3.28
N GLY A 124 -0.82 6.44 2.53
CA GLY A 124 -1.46 6.23 1.22
C GLY A 124 -0.83 7.15 0.19
N GLU A 125 -1.46 7.21 -0.98
CA GLU A 125 -0.90 7.89 -2.14
C GLU A 125 -1.81 9.04 -2.60
N LEU A 126 -1.22 10.18 -2.93
CA LEU A 126 -1.91 11.42 -3.28
C LEU A 126 -1.31 12.04 -4.54
N TRP A 127 -1.91 11.76 -5.70
CA TRP A 127 -1.44 12.28 -6.98
C TRP A 127 -2.05 13.63 -7.34
N ASN A 128 -1.25 14.49 -7.97
CA ASN A 128 -1.72 15.74 -8.56
C ASN A 128 -2.37 15.50 -9.93
N LYS A 129 -3.58 16.06 -10.11
CA LYS A 129 -4.40 15.95 -11.34
C LYS A 129 -4.60 14.49 -11.82
N HIS A 130 -4.69 13.54 -10.89
CA HIS A 130 -4.94 12.13 -11.16
C HIS A 130 -6.06 11.58 -10.24
N THR A 131 -6.56 10.39 -10.56
CA THR A 131 -7.61 9.69 -9.81
C THR A 131 -7.09 9.00 -8.55
N THR A 132 -5.81 8.65 -8.49
CA THR A 132 -5.16 8.03 -7.33
C THR A 132 -5.12 8.98 -6.14
N ARG A 133 -6.03 8.78 -5.18
CA ARG A 133 -6.18 9.58 -3.97
C ARG A 133 -6.67 8.72 -2.81
N MET A 134 -5.75 8.03 -2.15
CA MET A 134 -6.05 7.06 -1.09
C MET A 134 -6.19 7.72 0.29
N VAL A 135 -6.72 8.94 0.39
CA VAL A 135 -6.73 9.66 1.68
C VAL A 135 -7.73 9.05 2.66
N LYS A 136 -8.96 8.81 2.21
CA LYS A 136 -10.07 8.48 3.11
C LYS A 136 -9.92 7.09 3.72
N GLU A 137 -9.44 6.12 2.93
CA GLU A 137 -9.18 4.76 3.40
C GLU A 137 -8.15 4.76 4.55
N ILE A 138 -7.02 5.43 4.35
CA ILE A 138 -5.95 5.53 5.35
C ILE A 138 -6.42 6.27 6.59
N ALA A 139 -7.18 7.35 6.43
CA ALA A 139 -7.77 8.07 7.56
C ALA A 139 -8.77 7.19 8.35
N CYS A 140 -9.62 6.43 7.65
CA CYS A 140 -10.56 5.51 8.29
C CYS A 140 -9.81 4.41 9.07
N ALA A 141 -8.81 3.78 8.46
CA ALA A 141 -7.99 2.78 9.14
C ALA A 141 -7.27 3.38 10.35
N ALA A 142 -6.66 4.57 10.20
CA ALA A 142 -6.02 5.25 11.31
C ALA A 142 -6.98 5.49 12.48
N HIS A 143 -8.22 5.94 12.22
CA HIS A 143 -9.22 6.12 13.26
C HIS A 143 -9.69 4.81 13.90
N ILE A 144 -9.95 3.76 13.10
CA ILE A 144 -10.38 2.44 13.61
C ILE A 144 -9.30 1.82 14.51
N TYR A 145 -8.03 1.93 14.12
CA TYR A 145 -6.90 1.31 14.80
C TYR A 145 -6.13 2.25 15.74
N GLY A 146 -6.67 3.45 16.02
CA GLY A 146 -6.12 4.40 16.99
C GLY A 146 -4.75 5.00 16.61
N LYS A 147 -4.44 5.11 15.32
CA LYS A 147 -3.21 5.74 14.81
C LYS A 147 -3.34 7.26 14.83
N LYS A 148 -2.23 7.94 15.18
CA LYS A 148 -2.17 9.41 15.22
C LYS A 148 -1.71 10.03 13.90
N ILE A 149 -1.01 9.27 13.06
CA ILE A 149 -0.42 9.76 11.82
C ILE A 149 -1.15 9.14 10.64
N VAL A 150 -1.60 10.01 9.73
CA VAL A 150 -2.15 9.68 8.41
C VAL A 150 -1.22 10.33 7.41
N ASP A 151 -0.29 9.53 6.88
CA ASP A 151 0.76 9.99 5.99
C ASP A 151 0.38 9.81 4.53
N MET A 152 0.85 10.68 3.64
CA MET A 152 0.67 10.49 2.21
C MET A 152 2.03 10.54 1.50
N GLU A 153 2.31 9.57 0.63
CA GLU A 153 3.12 9.84 -0.55
C GLU A 153 2.41 10.93 -1.35
N ALA A 154 3.00 12.12 -1.38
CA ALA A 154 2.30 13.34 -1.72
C ALA A 154 2.81 13.95 -3.01
N PHE A 155 1.84 14.36 -3.83
CA PHE A 155 2.00 15.16 -5.03
C PHE A 155 2.64 14.41 -6.21
N THR A 156 2.53 13.09 -6.27
CA THR A 156 2.97 12.32 -7.44
C THR A 156 2.30 12.83 -8.72
N SER A 157 3.04 13.00 -9.82
CA SER A 157 2.49 13.70 -11.01
C SER A 157 3.23 13.43 -12.32
N TRP A 158 2.47 13.46 -13.41
CA TRP A 158 2.96 13.45 -14.81
C TRP A 158 3.18 14.85 -15.41
N ARG A 159 2.92 15.93 -14.65
CA ARG A 159 2.88 17.30 -15.18
C ARG A 159 4.24 17.99 -15.28
N HIS A 160 5.33 17.36 -14.81
CA HIS A 160 6.73 17.81 -14.85
C HIS A 160 6.95 19.34 -15.01
N TRP A 161 7.37 20.00 -13.93
CA TRP A 161 7.77 21.43 -13.89
C TRP A 161 6.66 22.46 -14.13
N GLN A 162 5.41 22.04 -14.35
CA GLN A 162 4.29 22.96 -14.56
C GLN A 162 3.66 23.51 -13.27
N ASP A 163 3.95 22.90 -12.12
CA ASP A 163 3.26 23.19 -10.85
C ASP A 163 4.26 23.68 -9.78
N GLY A 164 3.81 24.59 -8.92
CA GLY A 164 4.51 25.08 -7.74
C GLY A 164 3.63 25.01 -6.48
N PRO A 165 4.09 25.56 -5.34
CA PRO A 165 3.37 25.46 -4.07
C PRO A 165 1.93 25.96 -4.13
N PHE A 166 1.65 26.99 -4.94
CA PHE A 166 0.31 27.53 -5.12
C PHE A 166 -0.64 26.51 -5.78
N GLU A 167 -0.17 25.80 -6.80
CA GLU A 167 -0.96 24.79 -7.52
C GLU A 167 -1.23 23.55 -6.66
N TYR A 168 -0.31 23.19 -5.76
CA TYR A 168 -0.50 22.05 -4.84
C TYR A 168 -1.41 22.38 -3.65
N LYS A 169 -1.53 23.66 -3.27
CA LYS A 169 -2.27 24.06 -2.07
C LYS A 169 -3.72 23.52 -2.03
N PRO A 170 -4.56 23.63 -3.08
CA PRO A 170 -5.93 23.10 -3.01
C PRO A 170 -5.98 21.59 -2.80
N LEU A 171 -5.01 20.85 -3.35
CA LEU A 171 -4.93 19.40 -3.17
C LEU A 171 -4.50 19.05 -1.73
N ALA A 172 -3.54 19.78 -1.18
CA ALA A 172 -3.10 19.63 0.21
C ALA A 172 -4.26 19.94 1.18
N ASP A 173 -4.98 21.05 0.98
CA ASP A 173 -6.13 21.44 1.80
C ASP A 173 -7.21 20.34 1.77
N LEU A 174 -7.54 19.81 0.59
CA LEU A 174 -8.52 18.73 0.43
C LEU A 174 -8.08 17.45 1.16
N ALA A 175 -6.81 17.06 1.02
CA ALA A 175 -6.25 15.90 1.69
C ALA A 175 -6.30 16.06 3.22
N MET A 176 -5.92 17.24 3.74
CA MET A 176 -6.01 17.55 5.16
C MET A 176 -7.45 17.47 5.68
N CYS A 177 -8.41 18.09 4.98
CA CYS A 177 -9.84 17.99 5.31
C CYS A 177 -10.38 16.55 5.26
N SER A 178 -9.73 15.68 4.46
CA SER A 178 -10.11 14.28 4.32
C SER A 178 -9.45 13.37 5.36
N GLY A 179 -8.49 13.88 6.14
CA GLY A 179 -7.87 13.22 7.28
C GLY A 179 -6.35 13.14 7.26
N THR A 180 -5.67 13.55 6.18
CA THR A 180 -4.21 13.59 6.12
C THR A 180 -3.66 14.58 7.14
N ASN A 181 -2.58 14.21 7.84
CA ASN A 181 -1.89 15.12 8.75
C ASN A 181 -0.36 15.09 8.62
N ARG A 182 0.17 14.30 7.68
CA ARG A 182 1.58 14.28 7.31
C ARG A 182 1.72 14.07 5.80
N PHE A 183 2.63 14.82 5.17
CA PHE A 183 2.97 14.68 3.76
C PHE A 183 4.43 14.25 3.62
N THR A 184 4.67 13.23 2.81
CA THR A 184 5.98 12.80 2.34
C THR A 184 6.05 13.09 0.85
N PHE A 185 6.83 14.08 0.43
CA PHE A 185 6.87 14.50 -0.99
C PHE A 185 7.46 13.40 -1.88
N HIS A 186 6.68 12.99 -2.90
CA HIS A 186 7.18 12.24 -4.04
C HIS A 186 7.50 13.22 -5.17
N THR A 187 8.77 13.45 -5.53
CA THR A 187 10.05 12.91 -5.01
C THR A 187 11.06 14.02 -4.77
N PHE A 188 12.16 13.69 -4.08
CA PHE A 188 13.35 14.54 -3.98
C PHE A 188 14.57 13.78 -4.54
N PRO A 189 14.78 13.79 -5.87
CA PRO A 189 15.91 13.10 -6.49
C PRO A 189 17.26 13.63 -5.99
N HIS A 190 18.24 12.74 -5.86
CA HIS A 190 19.60 13.13 -5.53
C HIS A 190 20.26 13.83 -6.73
N ASN A 191 20.75 15.05 -6.50
CA ASN A 191 21.38 15.88 -7.52
C ASN A 191 22.79 16.29 -7.09
N PRO A 192 23.83 15.52 -7.44
CA PRO A 192 25.21 15.93 -7.28
C PRO A 192 25.58 17.01 -8.32
N PRO A 193 26.70 17.75 -8.16
CA PRO A 193 27.05 18.86 -9.05
C PRO A 193 27.04 18.52 -10.55
N GLU A 194 27.44 17.31 -10.93
CA GLU A 194 27.45 16.82 -12.31
C GLU A 194 26.06 16.63 -12.94
N ALA A 195 24.99 16.56 -12.14
CA ALA A 195 23.62 16.47 -12.64
C ALA A 195 23.15 17.78 -13.30
N GLY A 196 23.86 18.89 -13.07
CA GLY A 196 23.55 20.19 -13.65
C GLY A 196 22.19 20.73 -13.22
N LEU A 197 21.60 21.60 -14.05
CA LEU A 197 20.26 22.15 -13.85
C LEU A 197 19.32 21.67 -14.98
N PRO A 198 18.11 21.20 -14.67
CA PRO A 198 17.47 21.13 -13.35
C PRO A 198 17.94 19.93 -12.48
N GLY A 199 18.87 19.12 -12.96
CA GLY A 199 19.31 17.90 -12.28
C GLY A 199 18.66 16.64 -12.85
N TRP A 200 19.01 15.49 -12.29
CA TRP A 200 18.34 14.23 -12.53
C TRP A 200 16.95 14.22 -11.90
N ALA A 201 16.06 13.50 -12.57
CA ALA A 201 14.66 13.42 -12.22
C ALA A 201 14.22 11.95 -12.29
N TYR A 202 13.36 11.56 -11.37
CA TYR A 202 12.60 10.32 -11.53
C TYR A 202 11.56 10.52 -12.65
N HIS A 203 11.12 9.43 -13.29
CA HIS A 203 10.20 9.56 -14.43
C HIS A 203 8.86 10.20 -14.03
N ALA A 204 8.47 10.11 -12.75
CA ALA A 204 7.28 10.75 -12.19
C ALA A 204 7.71 11.88 -11.26
N GLY A 205 7.05 13.03 -11.40
CA GLY A 205 7.15 14.12 -10.43
C GLY A 205 6.32 13.82 -9.17
N THR A 206 6.09 14.78 -8.28
CA THR A 206 6.56 16.17 -8.29
C THR A 206 8.02 16.21 -7.95
N HIS A 207 8.84 16.79 -8.81
CA HIS A 207 10.24 16.80 -8.48
C HIS A 207 10.60 18.01 -7.61
N MET A 208 10.90 17.72 -6.36
CA MET A 208 11.44 18.63 -5.37
C MET A 208 12.96 18.57 -5.42
N GLY A 209 13.62 19.65 -5.05
CA GLY A 209 15.08 19.69 -5.03
C GLY A 209 15.61 21.11 -4.85
N PRO A 210 16.90 21.25 -4.51
CA PRO A 210 17.53 22.56 -4.35
C PRO A 210 17.67 23.32 -5.69
N THR A 211 17.45 22.64 -6.81
CA THR A 211 17.57 23.16 -8.17
C THR A 211 16.24 23.65 -8.76
N ARG A 212 15.17 23.69 -7.96
CA ARG A 212 13.89 24.27 -8.36
C ARG A 212 14.01 25.79 -8.48
N VAL A 213 13.18 26.37 -9.35
CA VAL A 213 13.15 27.81 -9.62
C VAL A 213 12.51 28.62 -8.48
N TRP A 214 11.82 27.94 -7.57
CA TRP A 214 11.15 28.45 -6.37
C TRP A 214 11.58 27.58 -5.17
#